data_AF-A0AAN5ICS0-F1
#
_entry.id   AF-A0AAN5ICS0-F1
#
_cell.length_a   1.000
_cell.length_b   1.000
_cell.length_c   1.000
_cell.angle_alpha   90.00
_cell.angle_beta   90.00
_cell.angle_gamma   90.00
#
_symmetry.space_group_name_H-M   'P 1'
#
loop_
_entity.id
_entity.type
_entity.pdbx_description
1 polymer ?
#
loop_
_entity_poly.entity_id
_entity_poly.type
_entity_poly.pdbx_seq_one_letter_code
_entity_poly.pdbx_strand_id
1 'polypeptide(L)'
;MASPLFLLLLSLIVALFYWKREDIKKFFIFRRKAIQAIQSIPGPSTLPLVGAAYQFKYDAADFGDQINQFAEKYCREDENRCGMMKIWIGPVPYIFIESADIVKEVMESNTLITKSTQYNIVADWIGTGLLI
;
A
#
# COMPACT_ATOMS: atom_id res chain seq x y z
N MET A 1 11.64 22.73 35.86
CA MET A 1 12.73 22.81 34.85
C MET A 1 12.67 21.54 34.01
N ALA A 2 12.61 21.64 32.67
CA ALA A 2 12.68 20.46 31.82
C ALA A 2 14.05 19.78 31.98
N SER A 3 14.07 18.44 32.06
CA SER A 3 15.32 17.69 32.17
C SER A 3 16.24 17.97 30.96
N PRO A 4 17.56 18.12 31.14
CA PRO A 4 18.50 18.28 30.02
C PRO A 4 18.35 17.19 28.95
N LEU A 5 18.04 15.96 29.36
CA LEU A 5 17.79 14.84 28.44
C LEU A 5 16.56 15.05 27.56
N PHE A 6 15.50 15.64 28.12
CA PHE A 6 14.28 15.95 27.38
C PHE A 6 14.53 17.02 26.30
N LEU A 7 15.31 18.06 26.61
CA LEU A 7 15.66 19.10 25.66
C LEU A 7 16.55 18.55 24.53
N LEU A 8 17.50 17.67 24.84
CA LEU A 8 18.32 17.00 23.84
C LEU A 8 17.47 16.13 22.91
N LEU A 9 16.59 15.28 23.45
CA LEU A 9 15.68 14.46 22.64
C LEU A 9 14.78 15.32 21.74
N LEU A 10 14.21 16.39 22.26
CA LEU A 10 13.38 17.31 21.48
C LEU A 10 14.19 17.95 20.34
N SER A 11 15.41 18.40 20.61
CA SER A 11 16.27 19.00 19.58
C SER A 11 16.64 18.00 18.48
N LEU A 12 16.89 16.73 18.83
CA LEU A 12 17.15 15.65 17.87
C LEU A 12 15.93 15.38 16.99
N ILE A 13 14.72 15.33 17.58
CA ILE A 13 13.47 15.14 16.83
C ILE A 13 13.26 16.29 15.85
N VAL A 14 13.46 17.54 16.27
CA VAL A 14 13.33 18.73 15.41
C VAL A 14 14.37 18.70 14.29
N ALA A 15 15.62 18.36 14.59
CA ALA A 15 16.68 18.24 13.59
C ALA A 15 16.37 17.13 12.57
N LEU A 16 15.87 15.97 13.02
CA LEU A 16 15.41 14.89 12.15
C LEU A 16 14.25 15.34 11.25
N PHE A 17 13.27 16.05 11.80
CA PHE A 17 12.14 16.56 11.04
C PHE A 17 12.57 17.58 9.98
N TYR A 18 13.50 18.48 10.33
CA TYR A 18 14.07 19.44 9.39
C TYR A 18 14.85 18.74 8.27
N TRP A 19 15.69 17.76 8.63
CA TRP A 19 16.46 16.98 7.67
C TRP A 19 15.57 16.18 6.71
N LYS A 20 14.45 15.64 7.19
CA LYS A 20 13.49 14.84 6.40
C LYS A 20 12.33 15.63 5.81
N ARG A 21 12.33 16.96 5.92
CA ARG A 21 11.19 17.81 5.52
C ARG A 21 10.73 17.59 4.07
N GLU A 22 11.67 17.39 3.13
CA GLU A 22 11.34 17.22 1.71
C GLU A 22 10.72 15.86 1.44
N ASP A 23 11.20 14.80 2.09
CA ASP A 23 10.62 13.46 2.03
C ASP A 23 9.19 13.47 2.61
N ILE A 24 8.99 14.16 3.75
CA ILE A 24 7.67 14.32 4.38
C ILE A 24 6.71 15.05 3.44
N LYS A 25 7.13 16.14 2.81
CA LYS A 25 6.31 16.85 1.81
C LYS A 25 5.93 15.94 0.64
N LYS A 26 6.90 15.23 0.06
CA LYS A 26 6.67 14.27 -1.03
C LYS A 26 5.67 13.20 -0.61
N PHE A 27 5.81 12.66 0.59
CA PHE A 27 4.87 11.68 1.15
C PHE A 27 3.44 12.22 1.23
N PHE A 28 3.22 13.42 1.78
CA PHE A 28 1.88 14.01 1.85
C PHE A 28 1.28 14.32 0.48
N ILE A 29 2.10 14.81 -0.47
CA ILE A 29 1.65 15.07 -1.84
C ILE A 29 1.25 13.76 -2.53
N PHE A 30 2.12 12.75 -2.47
CA PHE A 30 1.85 11.42 -3.03
C PHE A 30 0.58 10.83 -2.43
N ARG A 31 0.48 10.81 -1.10
CA ARG A 31 -0.68 10.25 -0.38
C ARG A 31 -1.98 10.93 -0.79
N ARG A 32 -2.01 12.27 -0.90
CA ARG A 32 -3.20 13.00 -1.35
C ARG A 32 -3.60 12.61 -2.77
N LYS A 33 -2.65 12.61 -3.71
CA LYS A 33 -2.91 12.20 -5.11
C LYS A 33 -3.42 10.77 -5.19
N ALA A 34 -2.77 9.86 -4.47
CA ALA A 34 -3.16 8.46 -4.41
C ALA A 34 -4.58 8.28 -3.87
N ILE A 35 -4.91 8.91 -2.73
CA ILE A 35 -6.28 8.87 -2.16
C ILE A 35 -7.30 9.37 -3.18
N GLN A 36 -7.04 10.50 -3.85
CA GLN A 36 -7.94 11.05 -4.85
C GLN A 36 -8.15 10.09 -6.03
N ALA A 37 -7.09 9.43 -6.50
CA ALA A 37 -7.14 8.50 -7.62
C ALA A 37 -7.95 7.23 -7.31
N ILE A 38 -7.90 6.74 -6.07
CA ILE A 38 -8.51 5.45 -5.68
C ILE A 38 -9.70 5.61 -4.73
N GLN A 39 -10.24 6.82 -4.56
CA GLN A 39 -11.31 7.07 -3.58
C GLN A 39 -12.56 6.24 -3.84
N SER A 40 -12.91 6.01 -5.12
CA SER A 40 -14.08 5.24 -5.55
C SER A 40 -13.93 3.73 -5.37
N ILE A 41 -12.70 3.21 -5.29
CA ILE A 41 -12.45 1.78 -5.14
C ILE A 41 -12.74 1.37 -3.68
N PRO A 42 -13.57 0.36 -3.41
CA PRO A 42 -13.90 -0.08 -2.06
C PRO A 42 -12.72 -0.81 -1.41
N GLY A 43 -12.71 -0.92 -0.08
CA GLY A 43 -11.68 -1.65 0.65
C GLY A 43 -11.80 -1.55 2.17
N PRO A 44 -10.97 -2.29 2.93
CA PRO A 44 -10.93 -2.20 4.38
C PRO A 44 -10.50 -0.81 4.86
N SER A 45 -10.83 -0.50 6.12
CA SER A 45 -10.42 0.74 6.76
C SER A 45 -8.90 0.82 6.89
N THR A 46 -8.31 2.01 6.81
CA THR A 46 -6.85 2.16 6.74
C THR A 46 -6.36 3.33 7.57
N LEU A 47 -5.24 3.13 8.28
CA LEU A 47 -4.52 4.20 8.98
C LEU A 47 -3.45 4.83 8.07
N PRO A 48 -3.11 6.13 8.22
CA PRO A 48 -2.22 6.82 7.28
C PRO A 48 -0.82 6.24 7.07
N LEU A 49 -0.23 5.64 8.11
CA LEU A 49 1.13 5.09 8.09
C LEU A 49 1.18 3.57 8.12
N VAL A 50 0.20 2.92 8.74
CA VAL A 50 0.14 1.46 8.90
C VAL A 50 -0.72 0.80 7.81
N GLY A 51 -1.64 1.56 7.20
CA GLY A 51 -2.62 1.01 6.27
C GLY A 51 -3.60 0.09 6.98
N ALA A 52 -3.95 -1.03 6.35
CA ALA A 52 -4.75 -2.13 6.89
C ALA A 52 -3.91 -3.23 7.55
N ALA A 53 -2.58 -3.09 7.59
CA ALA A 53 -1.69 -4.15 8.07
C ALA A 53 -1.97 -4.60 9.52
N TYR A 54 -2.48 -3.71 10.36
CA TYR A 54 -2.86 -4.02 11.74
C TYR A 54 -4.07 -4.99 11.84
N GLN A 55 -4.79 -5.20 10.74
CA GLN A 55 -5.93 -6.13 10.67
C GLN A 55 -5.51 -7.51 10.16
N PHE A 56 -4.30 -7.66 9.64
CA PHE A 56 -3.87 -8.91 9.01
C PHE A 56 -3.66 -10.01 10.03
N LYS A 57 -4.17 -11.21 9.73
CA LYS A 57 -3.88 -12.40 10.50
C LYS A 57 -2.42 -12.81 10.32
N TYR A 58 -1.81 -13.33 11.38
CA TYR A 58 -0.39 -13.71 11.39
C TYR A 58 -0.12 -15.07 10.74
N ASP A 59 -1.03 -16.03 10.94
CA ASP A 59 -0.92 -17.34 10.29
C ASP A 59 -1.23 -17.22 8.79
N ALA A 60 -0.45 -17.93 7.97
CA ALA A 60 -0.49 -17.78 6.52
C ALA A 60 -1.79 -18.35 5.90
N ALA A 61 -2.31 -19.46 6.40
CA ALA A 61 -3.55 -20.04 5.89
C ALA A 61 -4.72 -19.13 6.24
N ASP A 62 -4.74 -18.69 7.49
CA ASP A 62 -5.71 -17.74 8.03
C ASP A 62 -5.71 -16.40 7.26
N PHE A 63 -4.53 -15.89 6.92
CA PHE A 63 -4.38 -14.69 6.10
C PHE A 63 -4.91 -14.89 4.69
N GLY A 64 -4.64 -16.05 4.07
CA GLY A 64 -5.22 -16.41 2.77
C GLY A 64 -6.75 -16.37 2.78
N ASP A 65 -7.36 -16.98 3.80
CA ASP A 65 -8.80 -16.95 3.99
C ASP A 65 -9.33 -15.52 4.22
N GLN A 66 -8.60 -14.71 4.98
CA GLN A 66 -8.95 -13.31 5.19
C GLN A 66 -8.96 -12.50 3.89
N ILE A 67 -7.97 -12.70 3.01
CA ILE A 67 -7.93 -12.03 1.70
C ILE A 67 -9.11 -12.46 0.83
N ASN A 68 -9.47 -13.75 0.84
CA ASN A 68 -10.66 -14.23 0.13
C ASN A 68 -11.95 -13.60 0.67
N GLN A 69 -12.09 -13.45 1.99
CA GLN A 69 -13.23 -12.75 2.60
C GLN A 69 -13.28 -11.27 2.20
N PHE A 70 -12.13 -10.61 2.07
CA PHE A 70 -12.08 -9.24 1.54
C PHE A 70 -12.50 -9.19 0.08
N ALA A 71 -12.03 -10.12 -0.76
CA ALA A 71 -12.45 -10.19 -2.15
C ALA A 71 -13.98 -10.40 -2.28
N GLU A 72 -14.56 -11.32 -1.51
CA GLU A 72 -16.00 -11.54 -1.47
C GLU A 72 -16.76 -10.23 -1.16
N LYS A 73 -16.39 -9.60 -0.04
CA LYS A 73 -17.06 -8.38 0.47
C LYS A 73 -16.87 -7.15 -0.42
N TYR A 74 -15.68 -6.99 -1.00
CA TYR A 74 -15.29 -5.76 -1.68
C TYR A 74 -15.41 -5.85 -3.20
N CYS A 75 -15.21 -7.03 -3.80
CA CYS A 75 -15.24 -7.24 -5.23
C CYS A 75 -16.53 -7.90 -5.74
N ARG A 76 -17.14 -8.84 -4.99
CA ARG A 76 -18.21 -9.72 -5.50
C ARG A 76 -19.63 -9.42 -5.02
N GLU A 77 -19.79 -9.06 -3.74
CA GLU A 77 -21.12 -8.93 -3.10
C GLU A 77 -22.04 -7.86 -3.71
N ASP A 78 -21.50 -6.91 -4.48
CA ASP A 78 -22.24 -5.78 -5.04
C ASP A 78 -22.00 -5.69 -6.54
N GLU A 79 -23.03 -6.00 -7.32
CA GLU A 79 -23.01 -6.03 -8.80
C GLU A 79 -22.64 -4.67 -9.42
N ASN A 80 -22.80 -3.56 -8.68
CA ASN A 80 -22.40 -2.24 -9.15
C ASN A 80 -20.90 -1.95 -8.94
N ARG A 81 -20.15 -2.88 -8.36
CA ARG A 81 -18.72 -2.71 -8.11
C ARG A 81 -17.89 -3.19 -9.29
N CYS A 82 -16.79 -2.49 -9.48
CA CYS A 82 -15.87 -2.67 -10.59
C CYS A 82 -14.98 -3.92 -10.50
N GLY A 83 -15.32 -4.91 -9.65
CA GLY A 83 -14.49 -6.11 -9.46
C GLY A 83 -13.07 -5.80 -9.00
N MET A 84 -12.90 -4.73 -8.22
CA MET A 84 -11.63 -4.27 -7.68
C MET A 84 -11.77 -3.90 -6.21
N MET A 85 -10.71 -4.12 -5.42
CA MET A 85 -10.59 -3.60 -4.07
C MET A 85 -9.24 -2.90 -3.85
N LYS A 86 -9.22 -1.88 -2.99
CA LYS A 86 -8.00 -1.21 -2.55
C LYS A 86 -7.61 -1.69 -1.16
N ILE A 87 -6.32 -1.94 -0.95
CA ILE A 87 -5.75 -2.20 0.37
C ILE A 87 -4.51 -1.33 0.53
N TRP A 88 -4.44 -0.55 1.60
CA TRP A 88 -3.19 0.14 1.94
C TRP A 88 -2.35 -0.78 2.81
N ILE A 89 -1.09 -1.01 2.44
CA ILE A 89 -0.11 -1.71 3.27
C ILE A 89 0.97 -0.70 3.61
N GLY A 90 0.99 -0.27 4.87
CA GLY A 90 1.74 0.90 5.27
C GLY A 90 1.29 2.16 4.49
N PRO A 91 2.23 2.95 3.96
CA PRO A 91 1.95 4.16 3.19
C PRO A 91 1.59 3.93 1.72
N VAL A 92 1.60 2.68 1.24
CA VAL A 92 1.46 2.35 -0.19
C VAL A 92 0.09 1.71 -0.46
N PRO A 93 -0.69 2.22 -1.43
CA PRO A 93 -1.92 1.58 -1.85
C PRO A 93 -1.67 0.46 -2.85
N TYR A 94 -2.43 -0.62 -2.73
CA TYR A 94 -2.47 -1.76 -3.64
C TYR A 94 -3.89 -1.93 -4.13
N ILE A 95 -4.03 -2.18 -5.44
CA ILE A 95 -5.31 -2.51 -6.05
C ILE A 95 -5.29 -3.99 -6.40
N PHE A 96 -6.25 -4.72 -5.85
CA PHE A 96 -6.51 -6.11 -6.17
C PHE A 96 -7.65 -6.15 -7.17
N ILE A 97 -7.45 -6.85 -8.27
CA ILE A 97 -8.37 -6.90 -9.40
C ILE A 97 -8.85 -8.34 -9.52
N GLU A 98 -10.16 -8.53 -9.53
CA GLU A 98 -10.79 -9.83 -9.73
C GLU A 98 -11.55 -9.91 -11.06
N SER A 99 -12.00 -8.77 -11.59
CA SER A 99 -12.64 -8.72 -12.90
C SER A 99 -11.68 -9.16 -14.01
N ALA A 100 -12.05 -10.23 -14.73
CA ALA A 100 -11.26 -10.78 -15.82
C ALA A 100 -11.00 -9.76 -16.94
N ASP A 101 -11.98 -8.89 -17.24
CA ASP A 101 -11.85 -7.86 -18.26
C ASP A 101 -10.79 -6.81 -17.90
N ILE A 102 -10.79 -6.37 -16.63
CA ILE A 102 -9.81 -5.38 -16.14
C ILE A 102 -8.43 -6.03 -16.03
N VAL A 103 -8.34 -7.27 -15.56
CA VAL A 103 -7.07 -8.02 -15.53
C VAL A 103 -6.50 -8.10 -16.94
N LYS A 104 -7.32 -8.43 -17.94
CA LYS A 104 -6.87 -8.49 -19.33
C LYS A 104 -6.33 -7.15 -19.81
N GLU A 105 -7.05 -6.05 -19.56
CA GLU A 105 -6.60 -4.70 -19.96
C GLU A 105 -5.25 -4.32 -19.32
N VAL A 106 -5.07 -4.62 -18.04
CA VAL A 106 -3.80 -4.36 -17.33
C VAL A 106 -2.68 -5.24 -17.88
N MET A 107 -2.95 -6.53 -18.12
CA MET A 107 -1.94 -7.50 -18.58
C MET A 107 -1.54 -7.31 -20.05
N GLU A 108 -2.44 -6.78 -20.88
CA GLU A 108 -2.17 -6.45 -22.29
C GLU A 108 -1.59 -5.02 -22.48
N SER A 109 -1.52 -4.23 -21.41
CA SER A 109 -1.04 -2.86 -21.47
C SER A 109 0.47 -2.78 -21.74
N ASN A 110 0.84 -2.06 -22.79
CA ASN A 110 2.24 -1.74 -23.10
C ASN A 110 2.83 -0.64 -22.20
N THR A 111 2.02 0.02 -21.37
CA THR A 111 2.48 1.09 -20.45
C THR A 111 2.61 0.62 -19.00
N LEU A 112 1.89 -0.43 -18.61
CA LEU A 112 1.92 -1.03 -17.26
C LEU A 112 2.83 -2.26 -17.19
N ILE A 113 3.92 -2.26 -17.94
CA ILE A 113 4.86 -3.39 -18.04
C ILE A 113 5.87 -3.48 -16.89
N THR A 114 6.11 -2.36 -16.20
CA THR A 114 7.13 -2.28 -15.14
C THR A 114 6.64 -2.99 -13.89
N LYS A 115 7.41 -3.98 -13.40
CA LYS A 115 7.12 -4.67 -12.15
C LYS A 115 7.19 -3.71 -10.96
N SER A 116 6.36 -3.99 -9.96
CA SER A 116 6.29 -3.19 -8.76
C SER A 116 7.51 -3.40 -7.86
N THR A 117 7.77 -2.46 -6.95
CA THR A 117 8.98 -2.47 -6.09
C THR A 117 9.09 -3.69 -5.17
N GLN A 118 8.03 -4.46 -4.97
CA GLN A 118 8.01 -5.70 -4.21
C GLN A 118 8.86 -6.79 -4.88
N TYR A 119 8.98 -6.75 -6.20
CA TYR A 119 9.85 -7.66 -6.95
C TYR A 119 11.33 -7.43 -6.64
N ASN A 120 11.73 -6.27 -6.09
CA ASN A 120 13.11 -6.04 -5.69
C ASN A 120 13.56 -7.03 -4.61
N ILE A 121 12.66 -7.43 -3.70
CA ILE A 121 12.95 -8.45 -2.68
C ILE A 121 13.28 -9.79 -3.36
N VAL A 122 12.56 -10.12 -4.42
CA VAL A 122 12.79 -11.34 -5.20
C VAL A 122 14.07 -11.21 -6.02
N ALA A 123 14.32 -10.05 -6.64
CA ALA A 123 15.51 -9.76 -7.43
C ALA A 123 16.79 -9.92 -6.62
N ASP A 124 16.79 -9.54 -5.34
CA ASP A 124 17.93 -9.72 -4.43
C ASP A 124 18.32 -11.21 -4.25
N TRP A 125 17.38 -12.14 -4.51
CA TRP A 125 17.58 -13.57 -4.32
C TRP A 125 17.91 -14.30 -5.64
N ILE A 126 17.27 -13.93 -6.74
CA ILE A 126 17.38 -14.66 -8.03
C ILE A 126 18.06 -13.85 -9.14
N GLY A 127 18.52 -12.64 -8.84
CA GLY A 127 19.07 -11.70 -9.82
C GLY A 127 18.00 -11.14 -10.76
N THR A 128 18.44 -10.55 -11.87
CA THR A 128 17.58 -9.87 -12.87
C THR A 128 17.13 -10.82 -13.97
N GLY A 129 16.70 -12.02 -13.59
CA GLY A 129 16.24 -13.06 -14.53
C GLY A 129 14.79 -12.85 -15.00
N LEU A 130 14.19 -13.91 -15.54
CA LEU A 130 12.86 -13.90 -16.19
C LEU A 130 11.71 -13.36 -15.33
N LEU A 131 11.82 -13.43 -14.00
CA LEU A 131 10.75 -13.04 -13.09
C LEU A 131 10.77 -11.55 -12.71
N ILE A 132 11.78 -10.79 -13.15
CA ILE A 132 11.98 -9.37 -12.81
C ILE A 132 11.55 -8.45 -13.96
#